data_AF-A0A937T2S0-F1
#
_entry.id   AF-A0A937T2S0-F1
#
_cell.length_a   1.000
_cell.length_b   1.000
_cell.length_c   1.000
_cell.angle_alpha   90.00
_cell.angle_beta   90.00
_cell.angle_gamma   90.00
#
_symmetry.space_group_name_H-M   'P 1'
#
loop_
_entity.id
_entity.type
_entity.pdbx_description
1 polymer ?
#
loop_
_entity_poly.entity_id
_entity_poly.type
_entity_poly.pdbx_seq_one_letter_code
_entity_poly.pdbx_strand_id
1 'polypeptide(L)'
;MSIRVTSTYDAGRTVLRIGGRLTSEDIAKLAGKYGAKESPHVIDLSDLQSADSEGVRLLLGFVSRGAKIRDASPYIELLLGRSEASILADHDKMKEQTG
;
A
#
# COMPACT_ATOMS: atom_id res chain seq x y z
N MET A 1 8.74 -7.93 -15.03
CA MET A 1 7.32 -7.88 -15.45
C MET A 1 6.70 -6.66 -14.81
N SER A 2 5.90 -5.91 -15.58
CA SER A 2 5.16 -4.73 -15.13
C SER A 2 4.10 -5.07 -14.09
N ILE A 3 3.71 -4.08 -13.29
CA ILE A 3 2.60 -4.21 -12.36
C ILE A 3 1.30 -4.64 -13.05
N ARG A 4 0.48 -5.42 -12.36
CA ARG A 4 -0.90 -5.74 -12.74
C ARG A 4 -1.85 -5.33 -11.63
N VAL A 5 -2.92 -4.64 -12.00
CA VAL A 5 -3.87 -4.07 -11.06
C VAL A 5 -5.26 -4.41 -11.55
N THR A 6 -6.02 -5.11 -10.72
CA THR A 6 -7.42 -5.45 -11.02
C THR A 6 -8.30 -5.04 -9.85
N SER A 7 -9.44 -4.42 -10.17
CA SER A 7 -10.46 -4.08 -9.19
C SER A 7 -11.63 -5.03 -9.39
N THR A 8 -12.08 -5.64 -8.31
CA THR A 8 -13.24 -6.53 -8.31
C THR A 8 -14.19 -6.10 -7.19
N TYR A 9 -15.46 -6.46 -7.32
CA TYR A 9 -16.45 -6.26 -6.27
C TYR A 9 -16.84 -7.63 -5.73
N ASP A 10 -16.48 -7.88 -4.47
CA ASP A 10 -16.70 -9.16 -3.80
C ASP A 10 -17.36 -8.94 -2.44
N ALA A 11 -18.43 -9.69 -2.15
CA ALA A 11 -19.19 -9.61 -0.90
C ALA A 11 -19.53 -8.16 -0.45
N GLY A 12 -19.88 -7.28 -1.40
CA GLY A 12 -20.22 -5.89 -1.08
C GLY A 12 -19.02 -4.94 -0.94
N ARG A 13 -17.79 -5.40 -1.23
CA ARG A 13 -16.55 -4.66 -1.01
C ARG A 13 -15.73 -4.56 -2.29
N THR A 14 -15.12 -3.39 -2.50
CA THR A 14 -14.11 -3.22 -3.54
C THR A 14 -12.80 -3.87 -3.10
N VAL A 15 -12.36 -4.87 -3.86
CA VAL A 15 -11.09 -5.57 -3.67
C VAL A 15 -10.13 -5.18 -4.79
N LEU A 16 -9.01 -4.57 -4.42
CA LEU A 16 -7.93 -4.21 -5.33
C LEU A 16 -6.83 -5.27 -5.25
N ARG A 17 -6.68 -6.07 -6.30
CA ARG A 17 -5.59 -7.06 -6.40
C ARG A 17 -4.42 -6.44 -7.13
N ILE A 18 -3.25 -6.49 -6.50
CA ILE A 18 -1.99 -5.95 -7.02
C ILE A 18 -1.01 -7.10 -7.18
N GLY A 19 -0.53 -7.31 -8.40
CA GLY A 19 0.43 -8.36 -8.74
C GLY A 19 1.66 -7.83 -9.46
N GLY A 20 2.74 -8.60 -9.41
CA GLY A 20 4.02 -8.26 -10.04
C GLY A 20 4.91 -7.41 -9.13
N ARG A 21 5.53 -6.36 -9.66
CA ARG A 21 6.47 -5.51 -8.93
C ARG A 21 5.90 -4.10 -8.82
N LEU A 22 5.71 -3.61 -7.60
CA LEU A 22 5.22 -2.27 -7.32
C LEU A 22 6.40 -1.31 -7.16
N THR A 23 6.72 -0.57 -8.21
CA THR A 23 7.81 0.40 -8.23
C THR A 23 7.29 1.83 -8.41
N SER A 24 8.08 2.80 -8.00
CA SER A 24 7.87 4.24 -8.22
C SER A 24 7.45 4.62 -9.64
N GLU A 25 8.03 3.98 -10.67
CA GLU A 25 7.65 4.18 -12.08
C GLU A 25 6.21 3.77 -12.39
N ASP A 26 5.71 2.75 -11.70
CA ASP A 26 4.37 2.19 -11.88
C ASP A 26 3.32 2.91 -11.00
N ILE A 27 3.75 3.53 -9.89
CA ILE A 27 2.89 4.25 -8.93
C ILE A 27 2.23 5.47 -9.56
N ALA A 28 2.94 6.22 -10.41
CA ALA A 28 2.38 7.39 -11.07
C ALA A 28 1.12 7.05 -11.89
N LYS A 29 1.08 5.84 -12.48
CA LYS A 29 -0.08 5.34 -13.24
C LYS A 29 -1.22 4.87 -12.32
N LEU A 30 -0.87 4.36 -11.14
CA LEU A 30 -1.81 3.86 -10.13
C LEU A 30 -2.50 4.99 -9.36
N ALA A 31 -1.74 6.01 -8.96
CA ALA A 31 -2.24 7.15 -8.19
C ALA A 31 -3.34 7.91 -8.94
N GLY A 32 -3.24 8.03 -10.27
CA GLY A 32 -4.28 8.66 -11.09
C GLY A 32 -5.61 7.90 -11.09
N LYS A 33 -5.58 6.57 -10.91
CA LYS A 33 -6.78 5.72 -10.95
C LYS A 33 -7.43 5.50 -9.58
N TYR A 34 -6.66 5.57 -8.50
CA TYR A 34 -7.11 5.23 -7.14
C TYR A 34 -6.88 6.35 -6.10
N GLY A 35 -6.57 7.57 -6.55
CA GLY A 35 -6.03 8.64 -5.70
C GLY A 35 -7.02 9.44 -4.84
N ALA A 36 -8.33 9.37 -5.06
CA ALA A 36 -9.24 10.25 -4.29
C ALA A 36 -10.70 9.79 -4.09
N LYS A 37 -11.31 9.08 -5.04
CA LYS A 37 -12.77 8.86 -5.02
C LYS A 37 -13.23 7.50 -4.48
N GLU A 38 -12.38 6.48 -4.56
CA GLU A 38 -12.71 5.12 -4.12
C GLU A 38 -11.46 4.48 -3.51
N SER A 39 -11.34 4.57 -2.18
CA SER A 39 -10.35 3.76 -1.48
C SER A 39 -10.85 2.31 -1.50
N PRO A 40 -10.03 1.33 -1.93
CA PRO A 40 -10.43 -0.06 -1.84
C PRO A 40 -10.65 -0.44 -0.38
N HIS A 41 -11.63 -1.31 -0.14
CA HIS A 41 -11.88 -1.85 1.20
C HIS A 41 -10.85 -2.91 1.55
N VAL A 42 -10.40 -3.66 0.54
CA VAL A 42 -9.40 -4.72 0.68
C VAL A 42 -8.36 -4.58 -0.43
N ILE A 43 -7.09 -4.77 -0.07
CA ILE A 43 -5.98 -4.89 -1.01
C ILE A 43 -5.44 -6.31 -0.92
N ASP A 44 -5.57 -7.06 -2.00
CA ASP A 44 -5.07 -8.42 -2.15
C ASP A 44 -3.66 -8.40 -2.77
N LEU A 45 -2.69 -8.92 -2.03
CA LEU A 45 -1.28 -8.95 -2.40
C LEU A 45 -0.76 -10.36 -2.72
N SER A 46 -1.66 -11.33 -2.95
CA SER A 46 -1.29 -12.72 -3.24
C SER A 46 -0.34 -12.90 -4.43
N ASP A 47 -0.42 -12.00 -5.42
CA ASP A 47 0.46 -12.01 -6.61
C ASP A 47 1.58 -10.97 -6.54
N LEU A 48 1.73 -10.25 -5.43
CA LEU A 48 2.75 -9.21 -5.28
C LEU A 48 4.11 -9.84 -4.98
N GLN A 49 5.07 -9.63 -5.87
CA GLN A 49 6.42 -10.20 -5.78
C GLN A 49 7.38 -9.28 -5.02
N SER A 50 7.25 -7.97 -5.21
CA SER A 50 8.12 -6.98 -4.56
C SER A 50 7.48 -5.59 -4.57
N ALA A 51 7.87 -4.75 -3.61
CA ALA A 51 7.57 -3.32 -3.61
C ALA A 51 8.84 -2.52 -3.25
N ASP A 52 9.05 -1.36 -3.89
CA ASP A 52 10.04 -0.39 -3.44
C ASP A 52 9.47 0.51 -2.32
N SER A 53 10.28 1.45 -1.82
CA SER A 53 9.87 2.33 -0.72
C SER A 53 8.62 3.15 -1.03
N GLU A 54 8.49 3.64 -2.27
CA GLU A 54 7.31 4.38 -2.69
C GLU A 54 6.08 3.45 -2.78
N GLY A 55 6.28 2.22 -3.25
CA GLY A 55 5.25 1.20 -3.31
C GLY A 55 4.71 0.86 -1.93
N VAL A 56 5.61 0.67 -0.97
CA VAL A 56 5.25 0.43 0.43
C VAL A 56 4.50 1.63 1.02
N ARG A 57 4.96 2.87 0.76
CA ARG A 57 4.25 4.09 1.20
C ARG A 57 2.84 4.19 0.62
N LEU A 58 2.66 3.83 -0.66
CA LEU A 58 1.33 3.80 -1.28
C LEU A 58 0.40 2.80 -0.59
N LEU A 59 0.89 1.58 -0.32
CA LEU A 59 0.13 0.54 0.37
C LEU A 59 -0.28 0.99 1.78
N LEU A 60 0.67 1.53 2.55
CA LEU A 60 0.39 2.09 3.88
C LEU A 60 -0.61 3.25 3.80
N GLY A 61 -0.52 4.10 2.78
CA GLY A 61 -1.48 5.18 2.57
C GLY A 61 -2.91 4.68 2.36
N PHE A 62 -3.11 3.51 1.73
CA PHE A 62 -4.43 2.88 1.68
C PHE A 62 -4.87 2.33 3.04
N VAL A 63 -3.96 1.72 3.80
CA VAL A 63 -4.25 1.22 5.15
C VAL A 63 -4.66 2.36 6.08
N SER A 64 -3.97 3.50 6.04
CA SER A 64 -4.35 4.71 6.78
C SER A 64 -5.73 5.26 6.39
N ARG A 65 -6.23 4.93 5.19
CA ARG A 65 -7.60 5.25 4.74
C ARG A 65 -8.62 4.15 5.06
N GLY A 66 -8.24 3.13 5.81
CA GLY A 66 -9.13 2.05 6.26
C GLY A 66 -9.13 0.81 5.38
N ALA A 67 -8.27 0.71 4.37
CA ALA A 67 -8.12 -0.51 3.60
C ALA A 67 -7.48 -1.62 4.44
N LYS A 68 -7.95 -2.86 4.27
CA LYS A 68 -7.32 -4.04 4.88
C LYS A 68 -6.40 -4.72 3.88
N ILE A 69 -5.18 -5.08 4.29
CA ILE A 69 -4.31 -5.94 3.47
C ILE A 69 -4.74 -7.40 3.64
N ARG A 70 -4.71 -8.16 2.53
CA ARG A 70 -4.98 -9.60 2.49
C ARG A 70 -3.87 -10.30 1.68
N ASP A 71 -3.54 -11.52 2.08
CA ASP A 71 -2.64 -12.43 1.35
C ASP A 71 -1.25 -11.84 1.03
N ALA A 72 -0.71 -10.99 1.92
CA ALA A 72 0.65 -10.51 1.79
C ALA A 72 1.65 -11.66 2.04
N SER A 73 2.71 -11.73 1.25
CA SER A 73 3.80 -12.66 1.54
C SER A 73 4.60 -12.20 2.77
N PRO A 74 5.27 -13.11 3.51
CA PRO A 74 6.04 -12.73 4.71
C PRO A 74 7.09 -11.63 4.44
N TYR A 75 7.69 -11.63 3.25
CA TYR A 75 8.61 -10.58 2.84
C TYR A 75 7.93 -9.21 2.73
N ILE A 76 6.73 -9.14 2.14
CA ILE A 76 5.96 -7.91 2.03
C ILE A 76 5.47 -7.43 3.40
N GLU A 77 5.06 -8.32 4.29
CA GLU A 77 4.69 -7.97 5.67
C GLU A 77 5.86 -7.33 6.42
N LEU A 78 7.07 -7.88 6.29
CA LEU A 78 8.28 -7.28 6.86
C LEU A 78 8.55 -5.87 6.33
N LEU A 79 8.38 -5.65 5.02
CA LEU A 79 8.54 -4.31 4.43
C LEU A 79 7.51 -3.32 4.97
N LEU A 80 6.24 -3.73 5.06
CA LEU A 80 5.15 -2.90 5.60
C LEU A 80 5.40 -2.52 7.06
N GLY A 81 5.75 -3.50 7.91
CA GLY A 81 5.99 -3.26 9.34
C GLY A 81 7.21 -2.37 9.61
N ARG A 82 8.30 -2.53 8.84
CA ARG A 82 9.48 -1.66 8.96
C ARG A 82 9.16 -0.21 8.59
N SER A 83 8.40 -0.02 7.51
CA SER A 83 8.02 1.32 7.06
C SER A 83 7.01 1.99 8.00
N GLU A 84 6.06 1.24 8.56
CA GLU A 84 5.15 1.77 9.60
C GLU A 84 5.91 2.23 10.84
N ALA A 85 6.85 1.43 11.35
CA ALA A 85 7.68 1.80 12.49
C ALA A 85 8.53 3.06 12.22
N SER A 86 9.05 3.22 10.99
CA SER A 86 9.78 4.42 10.59
C SER A 86 8.90 5.67 10.58
N ILE A 87 7.66 5.56 10.09
CA ILE A 87 6.70 6.68 10.05
C ILE A 87 6.34 7.14 11.47
N LEU A 88 6.15 6.20 12.39
CA LEU A 88 5.87 6.51 13.79
C LEU A 88 7.08 7.17 14.49
N ALA A 89 8.29 6.70 14.21
CA ALA A 89 9.52 7.28 14.77
C ALA A 89 9.79 8.71 14.25
N ASP A 90 9.46 9.01 13.00
CA ASP A 90 9.60 10.36 12.44
C ASP A 90 8.59 11.34 13.08
N HIS A 91 7.36 10.87 13.38
CA HIS A 91 6.33 11.67 14.03
C HIS A 91 6.67 12.06 15.47
N ASP A 92 7.38 11.20 16.20
CA ASP A 92 7.80 11.44 17.58
C ASP A 92 8.88 12.54 17.65
N LYS A 93 9.87 12.47 16.76
CA LYS A 93 10.95 13.47 16.66
C LYS A 93 10.46 14.89 16.31
N MET A 94 9.36 15.02 15.58
CA MET A 94 8.78 16.33 15.27
C MET A 94 8.10 16.99 16.48
N LYS A 95 7.64 16.20 17.47
CA LYS A 95 7.04 16.75 18.69
C LYS A 95 8.08 17.25 19.70
N GLU A 96 9.28 16.66 19.70
CA GLU A 96 10.36 17.08 20.60
C GLU A 96 11.07 18.38 20.17
N GLN A 97 10.93 18.81 18.91
CA GLN A 97 11.54 20.05 18.40
C GLN A 97 10.68 21.31 18.54
N THR A 98 9.47 21.18 19.08
CA THR A 98 8.54 22.31 19.32
C THR A 98 8.25 22.57 20.80
N GLY A 99 8.96 21.89 21.71
CA GLY A 99 8.89 22.08 23.17
C GLY A 99 10.03 22.92 23.73
#